data_AF-A0A6P6BWE7-F1
#
_entry.id   AF-A0A6P6BWE7-F1
#
_cell.length_a   1.000
_cell.length_b   1.000
_cell.length_c   1.000
_cell.angle_alpha   90.00
_cell.angle_beta   90.00
_cell.angle_gamma   90.00
#
_symmetry.space_group_name_H-M   'P 1'
#
loop_
_entity.id
_entity.type
_entity.pdbx_description
1 polymer ?
#
loop_
_entity_poly.entity_id
_entity_poly.type
_entity_poly.pdbx_seq_one_letter_code
_entity_poly.pdbx_strand_id
1 'polypeptide(L)'
;MKQVIEDKRYKSAAVAASIIMRSHPLTPTQRLVGWINHVLQTGGAAHLKPHAFQQPWYEQYLLDVFLFLLVVTLGSLWLCGKLLGVVAKVLYGARKQKKA
;
A
#
# COMPACT_ATOMS: atom_id res chain seq x y z
N MET A 1 -15.57 -4.69 -30.23
CA MET A 1 -15.37 -6.14 -30.43
C MET A 1 -15.15 -6.55 -31.90
N LYS A 2 -15.90 -6.04 -32.89
CA LYS A 2 -15.72 -6.44 -34.31
C LYS A 2 -14.32 -6.19 -34.87
N GLN A 3 -13.68 -5.07 -34.54
CA GLN A 3 -12.33 -4.74 -35.01
C GLN A 3 -11.25 -5.76 -34.62
N VAL A 4 -11.34 -6.40 -33.44
CA VAL A 4 -10.34 -7.40 -33.00
C VAL A 4 -10.51 -8.73 -33.75
N ILE A 5 -11.75 -9.06 -34.14
CA ILE A 5 -12.11 -10.31 -34.81
C ILE A 5 -11.81 -10.23 -36.32
N GLU A 6 -11.99 -9.04 -36.91
CA GLU A 6 -11.95 -8.83 -38.37
C GLU A 6 -10.56 -8.40 -38.87
N ASP A 7 -9.73 -7.83 -37.99
CA ASP A 7 -8.38 -7.37 -38.35
C ASP A 7 -7.39 -8.55 -38.41
N LYS A 8 -6.89 -8.80 -39.62
CA LYS A 8 -5.92 -9.86 -39.93
C LYS A 8 -4.62 -9.74 -39.12
N ARG A 9 -4.24 -8.53 -38.69
CA ARG A 9 -3.04 -8.31 -37.88
C ARG A 9 -3.14 -9.00 -36.53
N TYR A 10 -4.27 -8.84 -35.83
CA TYR A 10 -4.51 -9.49 -34.55
C TYR A 10 -4.55 -11.02 -34.68
N LYS A 11 -5.19 -11.53 -35.75
CA LYS A 11 -5.19 -12.96 -36.05
C LYS A 11 -3.78 -13.51 -36.29
N SER A 12 -2.95 -12.80 -37.07
CA SER A 12 -1.57 -13.21 -37.35
C SER A 12 -0.69 -13.22 -36.09
N ALA A 13 -0.83 -12.21 -35.22
CA ALA A 13 -0.12 -12.13 -33.96
C ALA A 13 -0.57 -13.24 -32.99
N ALA A 14 -1.87 -13.53 -32.91
CA ALA A 14 -2.40 -14.61 -32.09
C ALA A 14 -1.92 -16.00 -32.56
N VAL A 15 -1.84 -16.22 -33.87
CA VAL A 15 -1.29 -17.46 -34.44
C VAL A 15 0.21 -17.57 -34.15
N ALA A 16 0.99 -16.49 -34.32
CA ALA A 16 2.42 -16.48 -33.98
C ALA A 16 2.65 -16.79 -32.49
N ALA A 17 1.88 -16.15 -31.60
CA ALA A 17 1.93 -16.42 -30.16
C ALA A 17 1.53 -17.86 -29.81
N SER A 18 0.52 -18.42 -30.49
CA SER A 18 0.10 -19.81 -30.33
C SER A 18 1.20 -20.80 -30.76
N ILE A 19 1.88 -20.52 -31.87
CA ILE A 19 3.02 -21.32 -32.34
C ILE A 19 4.14 -21.28 -31.31
N ILE A 20 4.51 -20.11 -30.80
CA ILE A 20 5.55 -19.97 -29.77
C ILE A 20 5.17 -20.72 -28.48
N MET A 21 3.90 -20.63 -28.07
CA MET A 21 3.41 -21.33 -26.88
C MET A 21 3.46 -22.85 -27.04
N ARG A 22 3.16 -23.36 -28.24
CA ARG A 22 3.15 -24.79 -28.59
C ARG A 22 4.53 -25.33 -28.98
N SER A 23 5.46 -24.47 -29.40
CA SER A 23 6.85 -24.86 -29.72
C SER A 23 7.68 -25.15 -28.49
N HIS A 24 7.15 -24.88 -27.29
CA HIS A 24 7.81 -25.35 -26.08
C HIS A 24 7.79 -26.88 -26.01
N PRO A 25 8.95 -27.52 -25.76
CA PRO A 25 9.09 -28.98 -25.80
C PRO A 25 8.36 -29.70 -24.65
N LEU A 26 7.88 -28.96 -23.65
CA LEU A 26 7.18 -29.50 -22.49
C LEU A 26 5.68 -29.34 -22.67
N THR A 27 4.95 -30.44 -22.51
CA THR A 27 3.48 -30.42 -22.48
C THR A 27 2.99 -29.49 -21.35
N PRO A 28 1.86 -28.77 -21.54
CA PRO A 28 1.35 -27.83 -20.53
C PRO A 28 1.11 -28.51 -19.18
N THR A 29 0.71 -29.79 -19.20
CA THR A 29 0.52 -30.61 -18.00
C THR A 29 1.83 -30.87 -17.27
N GLN A 30 2.90 -31.26 -17.98
CA GLN A 30 4.21 -31.50 -17.35
C GLN A 30 4.81 -30.21 -16.80
N ARG A 31 4.63 -29.07 -17.49
CA ARG A 31 5.04 -27.76 -16.98
C ARG A 31 4.32 -27.42 -15.69
N LEU A 32 3.00 -27.60 -15.64
CA LEU A 32 2.20 -27.34 -14.44
C LEU A 32 2.66 -28.20 -13.26
N VAL A 33 2.86 -29.50 -13.49
CA VAL A 33 3.39 -30.42 -12.47
C VAL A 33 4.79 -30.01 -12.01
N GLY A 34 5.66 -29.56 -12.93
CA GLY A 34 6.98 -29.02 -12.60
C GLY A 34 6.91 -27.79 -11.70
N TRP A 35 6.01 -26.84 -11.99
CA TRP A 35 5.79 -25.67 -11.14
C TRP A 35 5.20 -26.03 -9.77
N ILE A 36 4.24 -26.96 -9.73
CA ILE A 36 3.66 -27.43 -8.47
C ILE A 36 4.73 -28.09 -7.60
N ASN A 37 5.53 -29.00 -8.17
CA ASN A 37 6.63 -29.64 -7.47
C ASN A 37 7.68 -28.62 -7.03
N HIS A 38 7.99 -27.62 -7.85
CA HIS A 38 8.92 -26.56 -7.50
C HIS A 38 8.40 -25.73 -6.33
N VAL A 39 7.12 -25.34 -6.32
CA VAL A 39 6.47 -24.60 -5.22
C VAL A 39 6.42 -25.43 -3.94
N LEU A 40 6.14 -26.73 -4.04
CA LEU A 40 6.16 -27.66 -2.91
C LEU A 40 7.58 -27.85 -2.36
N GLN A 41 8.59 -28.02 -3.21
CA GLN A 41 9.99 -28.16 -2.81
C GLN A 41 10.57 -26.88 -2.23
N THR A 42 10.15 -25.71 -2.72
CA THR A 42 10.54 -24.40 -2.16
C THR A 42 9.71 -23.98 -0.95
N GLY A 43 8.94 -24.91 -0.36
CA GLY A 43 8.21 -24.67 0.89
C GLY A 43 7.11 -23.61 0.77
N GLY A 44 6.42 -23.58 -0.37
CA GLY A 44 5.37 -22.60 -0.66
C GLY A 44 5.90 -21.28 -1.17
N ALA A 45 7.10 -21.29 -1.78
CA ALA A 45 7.80 -20.10 -2.26
C ALA A 45 7.78 -19.00 -1.20
N ALA A 46 8.51 -19.19 -0.10
CA ALA A 46 8.54 -18.24 1.02
C ALA A 46 8.82 -16.79 0.58
N HIS A 47 9.51 -16.59 -0.55
CA HIS A 47 9.77 -15.30 -1.18
C HIS A 47 8.59 -14.70 -1.96
N LEU A 48 7.60 -15.51 -2.36
CA LEU A 48 6.33 -15.09 -2.98
C LEU A 48 5.22 -14.90 -1.95
N LYS A 49 5.43 -15.36 -0.70
CA LYS A 49 4.51 -15.09 0.39
C LYS A 49 4.59 -13.60 0.73
N PRO A 50 3.49 -12.84 0.68
CA PRO A 50 3.53 -11.43 1.03
C PRO A 50 4.09 -11.27 2.44
N HIS A 51 5.22 -10.56 2.56
CA HIS A 51 5.85 -10.26 3.85
C HIS A 51 4.88 -9.61 4.87
N ALA A 52 3.76 -9.06 4.38
CA ALA A 52 2.64 -8.57 5.17
C ALA A 52 2.09 -9.57 6.21
N PHE A 53 2.22 -10.89 5.99
CA PHE A 53 1.71 -11.91 6.93
C PHE A 53 2.74 -12.43 7.94
N GLN A 54 4.03 -12.16 7.74
CA GLN A 54 5.10 -12.50 8.69
C GLN A 54 5.54 -11.31 9.53
N GLN A 55 4.96 -10.14 9.27
CA GLN A 55 5.32 -8.92 9.96
C GLN A 55 4.75 -8.92 11.38
N PRO A 56 5.55 -8.59 12.40
CA PRO A 56 5.04 -8.49 13.75
C PRO A 56 3.98 -7.38 13.84
N TRP A 57 3.00 -7.57 14.72
CA TRP A 57 1.82 -6.71 14.84
C TRP A 57 2.16 -5.20 14.96
N TYR A 58 3.29 -4.86 15.59
CA TYR A 58 3.72 -3.47 15.78
C TYR A 58 4.13 -2.77 14.48
N GLU A 59 4.75 -3.50 13.55
CA GLU A 59 5.12 -2.98 12.23
C GLU A 59 3.89 -2.90 11.33
N GLN A 60 2.96 -3.87 11.44
CA GLN A 60 1.70 -3.84 10.69
C GLN A 60 0.83 -2.63 11.06
N TYR A 61 0.82 -2.24 12.33
CA TYR A 61 0.05 -1.09 12.83
C TYR A 61 0.81 0.25 12.76
N LEU A 62 2.06 0.26 12.26
CA LEU A 62 2.93 1.45 12.20
C LEU A 62 2.87 2.29 13.50
N LEU A 63 3.16 1.67 14.65
CA LEU A 63 3.07 2.33 15.96
C LEU A 63 3.85 3.65 16.04
N ASP A 64 4.97 3.76 15.32
CA ASP A 64 5.76 4.99 15.24
C ASP A 64 4.96 6.17 14.68
N VAL A 65 4.16 5.94 13.62
CA VAL A 65 3.30 6.96 13.02
C VAL A 65 2.18 7.38 13.97
N PHE A 66 1.60 6.43 14.70
CA PHE A 66 0.57 6.72 15.70
C PHE A 66 1.12 7.56 16.86
N LEU A 67 2.33 7.23 17.34
CA LEU A 67 3.00 7.97 18.39
C LEU A 67 3.33 9.40 17.95
N PHE A 68 3.89 9.56 16.75
CA PHE A 68 4.16 10.88 16.16
C PHE A 68 2.88 11.72 16.05
N LEU A 69 1.80 11.13 15.54
CA LEU A 69 0.51 11.81 15.39
C LEU A 69 -0.06 12.24 16.75
N LEU A 70 0.02 11.38 17.77
CA LEU A 70 -0.42 11.72 19.13
C LEU A 70 0.37 12.88 19.72
N VAL A 71 1.70 12.87 19.60
CA VAL A 71 2.55 13.96 20.11
C VAL A 71 2.23 15.27 19.41
N VAL A 72 2.09 15.27 18.10
CA VAL A 72 1.78 16.48 17.31
C VAL A 72 0.38 17.01 17.65
N THR A 73 -0.62 16.15 17.74
CA THR A 73 -2.00 16.56 18.07
C THR A 73 -2.12 17.09 19.49
N LEU A 74 -1.54 16.40 20.48
CA LEU A 74 -1.54 16.87 21.87
C LEU A 74 -0.72 18.15 22.03
N GLY A 75 0.45 18.22 21.40
CA GLY A 75 1.34 19.39 21.44
C GLY A 75 0.68 20.62 20.81
N SER A 76 0.04 20.46 19.64
CA SER A 76 -0.70 21.55 19.00
C SER A 76 -1.90 22.01 19.81
N LEU A 77 -2.71 21.09 20.37
CA LEU A 77 -3.83 21.44 21.24
C LEU A 77 -3.37 22.19 22.50
N TRP A 78 -2.30 21.72 23.14
CA TRP A 78 -1.73 22.36 24.31
C TRP A 78 -1.21 23.77 24.00
N LEU A 79 -0.50 23.92 22.89
CA LEU A 79 0.01 25.22 22.43
C LEU A 79 -1.14 26.18 22.12
N CYS A 80 -2.16 25.74 21.36
CA CYS A 80 -3.35 26.53 21.06
C CYS A 80 -4.08 26.98 22.34
N GLY A 81 -4.31 26.07 23.29
CA GLY A 81 -4.95 26.39 24.56
C GLY A 81 -4.16 27.42 25.38
N LYS A 82 -2.83 27.27 25.42
CA LYS A 82 -1.95 28.21 26.14
C LYS A 82 -1.95 29.60 25.48
N LEU A 83 -1.87 29.66 24.15
CA LEU A 83 -1.93 30.91 23.39
C LEU A 83 -3.27 31.62 23.58
N LEU A 84 -4.39 30.89 23.48
CA LEU A 84 -5.73 31.43 23.74
C LEU A 84 -5.86 31.99 25.16
N GLY A 85 -5.34 31.26 26.17
CA GLY A 85 -5.35 31.72 27.56
C GLY A 85 -4.53 32.98 27.80
N VAL A 86 -3.36 33.11 27.15
CA VAL A 86 -2.53 34.32 27.23
C VAL A 86 -3.23 35.50 26.56
N VAL A 87 -3.76 35.32 25.35
CA VAL A 87 -4.51 36.37 24.63
C VAL A 87 -5.72 36.82 25.44
N ALA A 88 -6.49 35.89 26.01
CA ALA A 88 -7.62 36.22 26.87
C ALA A 88 -7.21 37.05 28.10
N LYS A 89 -6.10 36.71 28.76
CA LYS A 89 -5.57 37.49 29.89
C LYS A 89 -5.13 38.89 29.48
N VAL A 90 -4.44 39.03 28.34
CA VAL A 90 -4.01 40.33 27.82
C VAL A 90 -5.22 41.21 27.48
N LEU A 91 -6.22 40.64 26.81
CA LEU A 91 -7.47 41.35 26.48
C LEU A 91 -8.26 41.75 27.72
N TYR A 92 -8.35 40.88 28.73
CA TYR A 92 -9.01 41.20 30.00
C TYR A 92 -8.28 42.31 30.76
N GLY A 93 -6.94 42.26 30.83
CA GLY A 93 -6.11 43.32 31.42
C GLY A 93 -6.26 44.66 30.70
N ALA A 94 -6.25 44.66 29.37
CA ALA A 94 -6.49 45.86 28.55
C ALA A 94 -7.91 46.44 28.75
N ARG A 95 -8.93 45.58 28.87
CA ARG A 95 -10.31 46.02 29.20
C ARG A 95 -10.41 46.64 30.60
N LYS A 96 -9.67 46.15 31.59
CA LYS A 96 -9.69 46.71 32.96
C LYS A 96 -9.04 48.10 33.01
N GLN A 97 -7.94 48.31 32.30
CA GLN A 97 -7.27 49.62 32.18
C GLN A 97 -8.12 50.67 31.47
N LYS A 98 -8.92 50.29 30.46
CA LYS A 98 -9.83 51.23 29.76
C LYS A 98 -11.05 51.69 30.58
N LYS A 99 -11.34 51.05 31.71
CA LYS A 99 -12.49 51.37 32.58
C LYS A 99 -12.12 52.12 33.86
N ALA A 100 -10.82 52.30 34.13
CA ALA A 100 -10.28 53.12 35.23
C ALA A 100 -9.94 54.51 34.69
#